data_AF-A0A0M3BQS3-F1
#
_entry.id   AF-A0A0M3BQS3-F1
#
_cell.length_a   1.000
_cell.length_b   1.000
_cell.length_c   1.000
_cell.angle_alpha   90.00
_cell.angle_beta   90.00
_cell.angle_gamma   90.00
#
_symmetry.space_group_name_H-M   'P 1'
#
loop_
_entity.id
_entity.type
_entity.pdbx_description
1 polymer ?
#
loop_
_entity_poly.entity_id
_entity_poly.type
_entity_poly.pdbx_seq_one_letter_code
_entity_poly.pdbx_strand_id
1 'polypeptide(L)'
;MLTEHWSTPVRIGDSSINSPLQAHGFMMREWPNTKYLTFAEAHLAILAALDGRQSIEEARTRFVTAVLDAELDHPGFERLPTAGGLF
;
A
#
# COMPACT_ATOMS: atom_id res chain seq x y z
N MET A 1 3.48 -21.66 9.60
CA MET A 1 2.38 -20.71 9.37
C MET A 1 2.57 -19.53 10.32
N LEU A 2 3.58 -18.68 10.08
CA LEU A 2 3.82 -17.47 10.84
C LEU A 2 3.11 -16.35 10.09
N THR A 3 1.90 -16.02 10.51
CA THR A 3 1.19 -14.81 10.07
C THR A 3 1.92 -13.61 10.64
N GLU A 4 3.07 -13.30 10.05
CA GLU A 4 3.86 -12.13 10.39
C GLU A 4 3.14 -10.91 9.79
N HIS A 5 2.41 -10.25 10.66
CA HIS A 5 1.72 -9.00 10.37
C HIS A 5 2.75 -7.90 10.09
N TRP A 6 2.37 -6.93 9.27
CA TRP A 6 3.20 -5.74 9.11
C TRP A 6 3.31 -5.00 10.43
N SER A 7 4.54 -4.67 10.85
CA SER A 7 4.80 -3.91 12.07
C SER A 7 4.08 -2.56 12.06
N THR A 8 3.88 -2.00 10.87
CA THR A 8 3.05 -0.81 10.65
C THR A 8 2.06 -1.07 9.52
N PRO A 9 0.74 -1.00 9.79
CA PRO A 9 -0.28 -1.17 8.76
C PRO A 9 -0.15 -0.08 7.69
N VAL A 10 -0.32 -0.44 6.43
CA VAL A 10 -0.37 0.50 5.31
C VAL A 10 -1.82 0.84 5.06
N ARG A 11 -2.15 2.12 5.10
CA ARG A 11 -3.48 2.61 4.74
C ARG A 11 -3.50 2.95 3.26
N ILE A 12 -4.54 2.51 2.57
CA ILE A 12 -4.81 2.81 1.17
C ILE A 12 -6.27 3.26 1.09
N GLY A 13 -6.50 4.57 1.00
CA GLY A 13 -7.84 5.12 1.17
C GLY A 13 -8.47 4.68 2.50
N ASP A 14 -9.62 4.01 2.43
CA ASP A 14 -10.33 3.42 3.57
C ASP A 14 -9.82 2.01 3.97
N SER A 15 -9.02 1.36 3.13
CA SER A 15 -8.53 0.00 3.37
C SER A 15 -7.23 0.01 4.17
N SER A 16 -7.16 -0.81 5.23
CA SER A 16 -5.97 -0.94 6.08
C SER A 16 -5.32 -2.31 5.88
N ILE A 17 -4.19 -2.34 5.18
CA ILE A 17 -3.43 -3.56 4.92
C ILE A 17 -2.43 -3.80 6.06
N ASN A 18 -2.64 -4.86 6.82
CA ASN A 18 -1.84 -5.26 7.97
C ASN A 18 -1.09 -6.59 7.75
N SER A 19 -1.13 -7.16 6.55
CA SER A 19 -0.43 -8.40 6.22
C SER A 19 -0.06 -8.48 4.74
N PRO A 20 1.07 -9.16 4.40
CA PRO A 20 1.46 -9.36 3.01
C PRO A 20 0.41 -10.14 2.21
N LEU A 21 -0.34 -11.04 2.86
CA LEU A 21 -1.46 -11.76 2.24
C LEU A 21 -2.61 -10.80 1.84
N GLN A 22 -2.96 -9.86 2.71
CA GLN A 22 -3.96 -8.84 2.39
C GLN A 22 -3.48 -7.90 1.28
N ALA A 23 -2.19 -7.51 1.32
CA ALA A 23 -1.57 -6.71 0.29
C ALA A 23 -1.69 -7.37 -1.09
N HIS A 24 -1.36 -8.67 -1.16
CA HIS A 24 -1.51 -9.46 -2.37
C HIS A 24 -2.97 -9.54 -2.87
N GLY A 25 -3.93 -9.72 -1.95
CA GLY A 25 -5.35 -9.70 -2.27
C GLY A 25 -5.80 -8.37 -2.85
N PHE A 26 -5.37 -7.26 -2.24
CA PHE A 26 -5.65 -5.90 -2.70
C PHE A 26 -5.07 -5.66 -4.10
N MET A 27 -3.81 -6.04 -4.34
CA MET A 27 -3.16 -5.92 -5.66
C MET A 27 -3.91 -6.65 -6.78
N MET A 28 -4.58 -7.77 -6.48
CA MET A 28 -5.34 -8.52 -7.48
C MET A 28 -6.78 -8.03 -7.67
N ARG A 29 -7.41 -7.50 -6.61
CA ARG A 29 -8.85 -7.21 -6.61
C ARG A 29 -9.20 -5.74 -6.70
N GLU A 30 -8.42 -4.88 -6.05
CA GLU A 30 -8.75 -3.47 -5.84
C GLU A 30 -7.74 -2.52 -6.50
N TRP A 31 -6.67 -3.04 -7.10
CA TRP A 31 -5.68 -2.20 -7.77
C TRP A 31 -6.27 -1.52 -9.02
N PRO A 32 -6.05 -0.20 -9.21
CA PRO A 32 -6.53 0.52 -10.38
C PRO A 32 -5.86 -0.03 -11.64
N ASN A 33 -6.46 0.19 -12.80
CA ASN A 33 -5.95 -0.38 -14.06
C ASN A 33 -4.57 0.16 -14.47
N THR A 34 -4.06 1.15 -13.74
CA THR A 34 -2.72 1.73 -13.87
C THR A 34 -1.69 0.88 -13.13
N LYS A 35 -1.04 -0.01 -13.88
CA LYS A 35 0.02 -0.90 -13.37
C LYS A 35 1.37 -0.45 -13.90
N TYR A 36 2.09 0.29 -13.08
CA TYR A 36 3.48 0.71 -13.36
C TYR A 36 4.47 -0.41 -13.02
N LEU A 37 5.75 -0.22 -13.38
CA LEU A 37 6.82 -1.17 -13.07
C LEU A 37 6.90 -1.48 -11.57
N THR A 38 6.66 -0.46 -10.75
CA THR A 38 6.59 -0.51 -9.29
C THR A 38 5.55 -1.53 -8.78
N PHE A 39 4.43 -1.72 -9.49
CA PHE A 39 3.43 -2.74 -9.16
C PHE A 39 4.00 -4.16 -9.26
N ALA A 40 4.68 -4.46 -10.36
CA ALA A 40 5.27 -5.79 -10.56
C ALA A 40 6.37 -6.07 -9.53
N GLU A 41 7.20 -5.07 -9.22
CA GLU A 41 8.25 -5.18 -8.20
C GLU A 41 7.67 -5.41 -6.79
N ALA A 42 6.60 -4.69 -6.44
CA ALA A 42 5.91 -4.86 -5.17
C ALA A 42 5.21 -6.22 -5.09
N HIS A 43 4.60 -6.69 -6.18
CA HIS A 43 3.95 -8.00 -6.22
C HIS A 43 4.96 -9.14 -6.03
N LEU A 44 6.09 -9.09 -6.75
CA LEU A 44 7.18 -10.06 -6.59
C LEU A 44 7.77 -10.05 -5.18
N ALA A 45 7.93 -8.86 -4.60
CA ALA A 45 8.43 -8.70 -3.24
C ALA A 45 7.50 -9.29 -2.18
N ILE A 46 6.18 -9.10 -2.32
CA ILE A 46 5.19 -9.70 -1.44
C ILE A 46 5.20 -11.22 -1.57
N LEU A 47 5.28 -11.76 -2.79
CA LEU A 47 5.40 -13.20 -3.01
C LEU A 47 6.69 -13.76 -2.39
N ALA A 48 7.82 -13.06 -2.55
CA ALA A 48 9.08 -13.45 -1.94
C ALA A 48 9.03 -13.42 -0.40
N ALA A 49 8.30 -12.46 0.18
CA ALA A 49 8.07 -12.41 1.63
C ALA A 49 7.15 -13.52 2.12
N LEU A 50 6.11 -13.88 1.36
CA LEU A 50 5.23 -15.03 1.66
C LEU A 50 5.98 -16.36 1.58
N ASP A 51 6.95 -16.48 0.67
CA ASP A 51 7.84 -17.64 0.55
C ASP A 51 8.94 -17.67 1.64
N GLY A 52 9.14 -16.56 2.36
CA GLY A 52 10.21 -16.41 3.36
C GLY A 52 11.60 -16.14 2.76
N ARG A 53 11.67 -15.78 1.48
CA ARG A 53 12.92 -15.39 0.79
C ARG A 53 13.27 -13.91 0.96
N GLN A 54 12.31 -13.09 1.38
CA GLN A 54 12.51 -11.66 1.58
C GLN A 54 11.87 -11.20 2.90
N SER A 55 12.47 -10.19 3.52
CA SER A 55 11.89 -9.56 4.70
C SER A 55 10.56 -8.89 4.37
N ILE A 56 9.64 -9.02 5.31
CA ILE A 56 8.26 -8.53 5.19
C ILE A 56 8.24 -7.00 5.21
N GLU A 57 9.18 -6.39 5.93
CA GLU A 57 9.42 -4.95 5.91
C GLU A 57 9.86 -4.43 4.54
N GLU A 58 10.72 -5.17 3.84
CA GLU A 58 11.16 -4.82 2.48
C GLU A 58 10.01 -4.93 1.48
N ALA A 59 9.19 -5.98 1.60
CA ALA A 59 7.98 -6.13 0.80
C ALA A 59 6.98 -4.99 1.05
N ARG A 60 6.83 -4.58 2.31
CA ARG A 60 6.02 -3.41 2.68
C ARG A 60 6.55 -2.13 2.03
N THR A 61 7.84 -1.86 2.11
CA THR A 61 8.45 -0.65 1.52
C THR A 61 8.15 -0.57 0.03
N ARG A 62 8.37 -1.65 -0.73
CA ARG A 62 8.07 -1.68 -2.16
C ARG A 62 6.58 -1.53 -2.45
N PHE A 63 5.72 -2.13 -1.64
CA PHE A 63 4.27 -1.97 -1.76
C PHE A 63 3.83 -0.53 -1.54
N VAL A 64 4.34 0.15 -0.50
CA VAL A 64 4.07 1.58 -0.27
C VAL A 64 4.53 2.41 -1.46
N THR A 65 5.72 2.16 -2.00
CA THR A 65 6.20 2.85 -3.22
C THR A 65 5.26 2.65 -4.40
N ALA A 66 4.78 1.42 -4.62
CA ALA A 66 3.83 1.14 -5.70
C ALA A 66 2.47 1.83 -5.50
N VAL A 67 1.99 1.92 -4.26
CA VAL A 67 0.75 2.63 -3.90
C VAL A 67 0.90 4.13 -4.13
N LEU A 68 2.03 4.71 -3.74
CA LEU A 68 2.35 6.12 -3.99
C LEU A 68 2.44 6.43 -5.49
N ASP A 69 3.12 5.58 -6.24
CA ASP A 69 3.31 5.71 -7.70
C ASP A 69 1.99 5.54 -8.47
N ALA A 70 1.09 4.70 -7.96
CA ALA A 70 -0.28 4.54 -8.48
C ALA A 70 -1.26 5.63 -8.01
N GLU A 71 -0.80 6.64 -7.27
CA GLU A 71 -1.60 7.69 -6.62
C GLU A 71 -2.80 7.16 -5.80
N LEU A 72 -2.65 5.96 -5.24
CA LEU A 72 -3.66 5.33 -4.37
C LEU A 72 -3.71 5.99 -2.98
N ASP A 73 -2.72 6.82 -2.63
CA ASP A 73 -2.65 7.62 -1.41
C ASP A 73 -3.34 8.99 -1.55
N HIS A 74 -4.53 9.05 -2.14
CA HIS A 74 -5.39 10.21 -1.98
C HIS A 74 -6.60 9.91 -1.08
N PRO A 75 -6.41 9.68 0.23
CA PRO A 75 -7.42 10.15 1.16
C PRO A 75 -7.29 11.66 1.13
N GLY A 76 -8.34 12.35 0.62
CA GLY A 76 -8.40 13.80 0.49
C GLY A 76 -7.39 14.50 1.38
N PHE A 77 -6.26 14.93 0.79
CA PHE A 77 -5.45 15.94 1.43
C PHE A 77 -6.45 17.04 1.68
N GLU A 78 -6.80 17.27 2.94
CA GLU A 78 -7.74 18.27 3.37
C GLU A 78 -7.32 19.57 2.68
N ARG A 79 -7.93 19.85 1.53
CA ARG A 79 -7.86 21.16 0.92
C ARG A 79 -8.78 21.94 1.81
N LEU A 80 -8.24 22.36 2.97
CA LEU A 80 -8.91 23.23 3.91
C LEU A 80 -9.66 24.27 3.08
N PRO A 81 -10.99 24.35 3.17
CA PRO A 81 -11.66 25.50 2.61
C PRO A 81 -11.02 26.71 3.26
N THR A 82 -10.68 27.67 2.42
CA THR A 82 -10.31 29.03 2.80
C THR A 82 -11.47 29.60 3.61
N ALA A 83 -11.58 29.27 4.89
CA ALA A 83 -12.40 29.99 5.86
C ALA A 83 -11.57 31.22 6.19
N GLY A 84 -11.90 32.37 5.59
CA GLY A 84 -12.87 33.28 6.18
C GLY A 84 -12.12 34.12 7.21
N GLY A 85 -11.76 35.36 6.90
CA GLY A 85 -12.75 36.43 6.84
C GLY A 85 -13.21 36.74 8.27
N LEU A 86 -12.82 37.93 8.74
CA LEU A 86 -13.11 38.54 10.05
C LEU A 86 -12.23 38.06 11.22
N PHE A 87 -11.15 38.80 11.49
CA PHE A 87 -11.01 39.69 12.65
C PHE A 87 -10.10 40.86 12.27
#